data_AF-A0A2H9PR15-F1
#
_entry.id   AF-A0A2H9PR15-F1
#
_cell.length_a   1.000
_cell.length_b   1.000
_cell.length_c   1.000
_cell.angle_alpha   90.00
_cell.angle_beta   90.00
_cell.angle_gamma   90.00
#
_symmetry.space_group_name_H-M   'P 1'
#
loop_
_entity.id
_entity.type
_entity.pdbx_description
1 polymer ?
#
loop_
_entity_poly.entity_id
_entity_poly.type
_entity_poly.pdbx_seq_one_letter_code
_entity_poly.pdbx_strand_id
1 'polypeptide(L)' 'MAKSVFEEFVGKIIKAPYKDGTQFKIARGKLESAENGFVKITGKLGTIIINEKNIEKMSRISGNGKERDTS' A
#
# COMPACT_ATOMS: atom_id res chain seq x y z
N MET A 1 10.44 -5.80 19.30
CA MET A 1 9.91 -4.96 18.21
C MET A 1 8.57 -5.54 17.78
N ALA A 2 7.52 -4.72 17.69
CA ALA A 2 6.23 -5.20 17.20
C ALA A 2 6.29 -5.37 15.68
N LYS A 3 5.96 -6.57 15.20
CA LYS A 3 5.98 -6.90 13.78
C LYS A 3 4.80 -6.23 13.09
N SER A 4 5.03 -5.55 11.96
CA SER A 4 3.94 -4.92 11.20
C SER A 4 3.03 -5.99 10.59
N VAL A 5 1.71 -5.77 10.65
CA VAL A 5 0.73 -6.63 9.97
C VAL A 5 0.82 -6.53 8.44
N PHE A 6 1.48 -5.50 7.92
CA PHE A 6 1.66 -5.27 6.48
C PHE A 6 3.06 -5.63 5.97
N GLU A 7 3.91 -6.24 6.80
CA GLU A 7 5.28 -6.61 6.41
C GLU A 7 5.30 -7.51 5.17
N GLU A 8 4.32 -8.40 5.02
CA GLU A 8 4.22 -9.29 3.85
C GLU A 8 4.00 -8.54 2.51
N PHE A 9 3.59 -7.28 2.55
CA PHE A 9 3.34 -6.45 1.39
C PHE A 9 4.56 -5.61 0.99
N VAL A 10 5.62 -5.59 1.80
CA VAL A 10 6.81 -4.79 1.53
C VAL A 10 7.44 -5.22 0.20
N GLY A 11 7.83 -4.23 -0.60
CA GLY A 11 8.35 -4.42 -1.96
C GLY A 11 7.27 -4.56 -3.03
N LYS A 12 5.99 -4.69 -2.67
CA LYS A 12 4.89 -4.97 -3.62
C LYS A 12 4.12 -3.70 -3.96
N ILE A 13 3.52 -3.69 -5.14
CA ILE A 13 2.57 -2.64 -5.52
C ILE A 13 1.24 -2.94 -4.83
N ILE A 14 0.75 -1.97 -4.05
CA ILE A 14 -0.43 -2.12 -3.23
C ILE A 14 -1.48 -1.05 -3.48
N LYS A 15 -2.67 -1.34 -2.98
CA LYS A 15 -3.76 -0.40 -2.73
C LYS A 15 -4.06 -0.44 -1.24
N ALA A 16 -3.98 0.71 -0.58
CA ALA A 16 -4.25 0.87 0.84
C ALA A 16 -5.28 1.99 1.06
N PRO A 17 -6.58 1.67 1.19
CA PRO A 17 -7.57 2.60 1.71
C PRO A 17 -7.26 2.97 3.17
N TYR A 18 -7.28 4.25 3.49
CA TYR A 18 -7.01 4.77 4.82
C TYR A 18 -7.89 5.96 5.19
N LYS A 19 -8.08 6.17 6.49
CA LYS A 19 -8.76 7.33 7.07
C LYS A 19 -7.77 8.48 7.29
N ASP A 20 -8.14 9.66 6.83
CA ASP A 20 -7.42 10.91 7.03
C ASP A 20 -8.37 11.95 7.64
N GLY A 21 -8.40 12.00 8.97
CA GLY A 21 -9.42 12.74 9.71
C GLY A 21 -10.82 12.20 9.41
N THR A 22 -11.67 13.02 8.80
CA THR A 22 -13.04 12.67 8.40
C THR A 22 -13.14 12.10 6.98
N GLN A 23 -12.04 12.10 6.22
CA GLN A 23 -12.03 11.70 4.82
C GLN A 23 -11.49 10.28 4.65
N PHE A 24 -11.99 9.58 3.64
CA PHE A 24 -11.42 8.31 3.18
C PHE A 24 -10.59 8.54 1.91
N LYS A 25 -9.34 8.09 1.94
CA LYS A 25 -8.39 8.20 0.83
C LYS A 25 -7.85 6.84 0.47
N ILE A 26 -7.24 6.73 -0.72
CA ILE A 26 -6.65 5.49 -1.20
C ILE A 26 -5.22 5.78 -1.66
N ALA A 27 -4.25 5.22 -0.94
CA ALA A 27 -2.86 5.21 -1.38
C ALA A 27 -2.64 4.05 -2.37
N ARG A 28 -1.97 4.35 -3.49
CA ARG A 28 -1.56 3.36 -4.49
C ARG A 28 -0.08 3.59 -4.81
N GLY A 29 0.70 2.52 -4.75
CA GLY A 29 2.13 2.61 -4.97
C GLY A 29 2.87 1.39 -4.45
N LYS A 30 4.20 1.44 -4.50
CA LYS A 30 5.06 0.43 -3.91
C LYS A 30 5.15 0.65 -2.41
N LEU A 31 4.93 -0.39 -1.61
CA LEU A 31 5.20 -0.34 -0.18
C LEU A 31 6.71 -0.48 0.03
N GLU A 32 7.37 0.58 0.46
CA GLU A 32 8.83 0.60 0.67
C GLU A 32 9.22 0.08 2.06
N SER A 33 8.46 0.46 3.09
CA SER A 33 8.68 -0.03 4.46
C SER A 33 7.38 -0.08 5.25
N ALA A 34 7.35 -0.95 6.27
CA ALA A 34 6.27 -1.11 7.22
C ALA A 34 6.88 -1.38 8.60
N GLU A 35 7.08 -0.33 9.38
CA GLU A 35 7.80 -0.39 10.65
C GLU A 35 7.26 0.63 11.65
N ASN A 36 7.37 0.31 12.95
CA ASN A 36 6.96 1.20 14.04
C ASN A 36 5.49 1.67 13.97
N GLY A 37 4.60 0.90 13.36
CA GLY A 37 3.19 1.25 13.19
C GLY A 37 2.95 2.26 12.06
N PHE A 38 3.91 2.45 11.15
CA PHE A 38 3.78 3.28 9.97
C PHE A 38 4.16 2.52 8.71
N VAL A 39 3.51 2.85 7.60
CA VAL A 39 3.86 2.38 6.27
C VAL A 39 4.32 3.53 5.39
N LYS A 40 5.34 3.28 4.57
CA LYS A 40 5.83 4.20 3.56
C LYS A 40 5.47 3.69 2.18
N ILE A 41 4.64 4.44 1.45
CA ILE A 41 4.17 4.07 0.12
C ILE A 41 4.66 5.10 -0.89
N THR A 42 5.39 4.65 -1.91
CA THR A 42 5.86 5.49 -3.02
C THR A 42 4.98 5.28 -4.24
N GLY A 43 4.25 6.32 -4.64
CA GLY A 43 3.36 6.33 -5.79
C GLY A 43 3.79 7.35 -6.85
N LYS A 44 2.98 7.51 -7.91
CA LYS A 44 3.26 8.43 -9.02
C LYS A 44 3.35 9.91 -8.60
N LEU A 45 2.62 10.28 -7.55
CA LEU A 45 2.55 11.66 -7.05
C LEU A 45 3.60 11.95 -5.97
N GLY A 46 4.43 10.96 -5.61
CA GLY A 46 5.41 11.06 -4.53
C GLY A 46 5.21 10.01 -3.45
N THR A 47 5.80 10.29 -2.29
CA THR A 47 5.84 9.38 -1.14
C THR A 47 4.81 9.81 -0.10
N ILE A 48 4.08 8.85 0.46
CA ILE A 48 3.17 9.06 1.59
C ILE A 48 3.56 8.13 2.75
N ILE A 49 3.47 8.66 3.97
CA ILE A 49 3.65 7.90 5.21
C ILE A 49 2.31 7.88 5.95
N ILE A 50 1.83 6.69 6.31
CA ILE A 50 0.50 6.49 6.88
C ILE A 50 0.63 5.65 8.16
N ASN A 51 -0.07 6.03 9.22
CA ASN A 51 -0.16 5.19 10.41
C ASN A 51 -0.97 3.92 10.09
N GLU A 52 -0.45 2.75 10.45
CA GLU A 52 -1.09 1.45 10.20
C GLU A 52 -2.50 1.38 10.76
N LYS A 53 -2.77 2.03 11.90
CA LYS A 53 -4.10 2.06 12.54
C LYS A 53 -5.15 2.76 11.70
N ASN A 54 -4.74 3.62 10.77
CA ASN A 54 -5.64 4.35 9.90
C ASN A 54 -5.94 3.58 8.61
N ILE A 55 -5.25 2.46 8.35
CA ILE A 55 -5.42 1.65 7.15
C ILE A 55 -6.55 0.66 7.40
N GLU A 56 -7.60 0.74 6.58
CA GLU A 56 -8.75 -0.16 6.71
C GLU A 56 -8.40 -1.56 6.19
N LYS A 57 -7.65 -1.62 5.09
CA LYS A 57 -7.15 -2.87 4.49
C LYS A 57 -6.00 -2.60 3.53
N MET A 58 -5.19 -3.61 3.25
CA MET A 58 -4.17 -3.54 2.21
C MET A 58 -4.34 -4.71 1.24
N SER A 59 -4.17 -4.45 -0.05
CA SER A 59 -4.25 -5.48 -1.09
C SER A 59 -3.19 -5.26 -2.15
N ARG A 60 -2.62 -6.34 -2.67
CA ARG A 60 -1.69 -6.28 -3.81
C ARG A 60 -2.46 -5.91 -5.06
N ILE A 61 -1.91 -5.00 -5.84
CA ILE A 61 -2.38 -4.76 -7.21
C ILE A 61 -1.57 -5.72 -8.08
N SER A 62 -2.12 -6.91 -8.32
CA SER A 62 -1.60 -7.73 -9.41
C SER A 62 -1.87 -6.96 -10.70
N GLY A 63 -0.82 -6.68 -11.48
CA GLY A 63 -0.97 -6.20 -12.84
C GLY A 63 -1.56 -7.32 -13.69
N ASN A 64 -2.84 -7.64 -13.51
CA ASN A 64 -3.54 -8.60 -14.36
C ASN A 64 -3.98 -7.89 -15.66
N GLY A 65 -3.00 -7.29 -16.35
CA GLY A 65 -3.09 -7.17 -17.79
C GLY A 65 -2.74 -8.55 -18.31
N LYS A 66 -3.75 -9.33 -18.70
CA LYS A 66 -3.53 -10.39 -19.68
C LYS A 66 -2.85 -9.70 -20.86
N GLU A 67 -1.54 -9.90 -21.04
CA GLU A 67 -0.98 -10.04 -22.38
C GLU A 67 -1.91 -11.03 -23.07
N ARG A 68 -2.77 -10.52 -23.96
CA ARG A 68 -3.42 -11.39 -24.92
C ARG A 68 -2.29 -11.80 -25.84
N ASP A 69 -1.76 -12.99 -25.64
CA ASP A 69 -0.99 -13.70 -26.65
C ASP A 69 -1.81 -13.68 -27.94
N THR A 70 -1.48 -12.77 -28.84
CA THR A 70 -1.73 -12.93 -30.26
C THR A 70 -0.58 -13.77 -30.79
N SER A 71 -0.82 -15.08 -30.91
CA SER A 71 -0.05 -16.00 -31.73
C SER A 71 -1.01 -16.73 -32.65
#